data_AF-A0A949DHX8-F1
#
_entry.id   AF-A0A949DHX8-F1
#
_cell.length_a   1.000
_cell.length_b   1.000
_cell.length_c   1.000
_cell.angle_alpha   90.00
_cell.angle_beta   90.00
_cell.angle_gamma   90.00
#
_symmetry.space_group_name_H-M   'P 1'
#
loop_
_entity.id
_entity.type
_entity.pdbx_description
1 polymer ?
#
loop_
_entity_poly.entity_id
_entity_poly.type
_entity_poly.pdbx_seq_one_letter_code
_entity_poly.pdbx_strand_id
1 'polypeptide(L)' 'MIDLNTKVCVCNNLTAGDIAKCIKENSFSSLEELLENEVCPMADKCESCKDEGFNNDGINIPLVFAMVKKGQL' A
#
# COMPACT_ATOMS: atom_id res chain seq x y z
N MET A 1 11.75 -3.95 -10.33
CA MET A 1 11.08 -2.67 -10.05
C MET A 1 9.59 -2.96 -10.12
N ILE A 2 8.83 -2.62 -9.09
CA ILE A 2 7.36 -2.70 -9.15
C ILE A 2 6.87 -1.54 -10.03
N ASP A 3 5.89 -1.80 -10.89
CA ASP A 3 5.21 -0.73 -11.62
C ASP A 3 4.37 0.09 -10.63
N LEU A 4 4.62 1.40 -10.58
CA LEU A 4 3.88 2.31 -9.70
C LEU A 4 2.39 2.37 -10.04
N ASN A 5 2.00 2.01 -11.26
CA ASN A 5 0.61 1.98 -11.70
C ASN A 5 -0.10 0.66 -11.34
N THR A 6 0.61 -0.33 -10.79
CA THR A 6 -0.01 -1.58 -10.34
C THR A 6 -1.08 -1.29 -9.30
N LYS A 7 -2.31 -1.72 -9.56
CA LYS A 7 -3.40 -1.62 -8.58
C LYS A 7 -3.17 -2.60 -7.44
N VAL A 8 -3.07 -2.07 -6.23
CA VAL A 8 -2.85 -2.85 -5.00
C VAL A 8 -4.14 -2.97 -4.21
N CYS A 9 -4.94 -1.90 -4.14
CA CYS A 9 -6.23 -1.91 -3.49
C CYS A 9 -7.34 -1.48 -4.46
N VAL A 10 -8.15 -2.44 -4.92
CA VAL A 10 -9.23 -2.16 -5.89
C VAL A 10 -10.38 -1.39 -5.25
N CYS A 11 -10.72 -1.70 -3.99
CA CYS A 11 -11.86 -1.09 -3.30
C CYS A 11 -11.68 0.43 -3.11
N ASN A 12 -10.43 0.87 -2.98
CA ASN A 12 -10.07 2.29 -2.90
C ASN A 12 -9.39 2.82 -4.17
N ASN A 13 -9.32 1.99 -5.22
CA ASN A 13 -8.65 2.29 -6.48
C ASN A 13 -7.22 2.87 -6.29
N LEU A 14 -6.45 2.29 -5.37
CA LEU A 14 -5.09 2.72 -5.05
C LEU A 14 -4.07 1.88 -5.80
N THR A 15 -3.08 2.58 -6.36
CA THR A 15 -1.91 1.98 -6.98
C THR A 15 -0.73 1.87 -6.00
N ALA A 16 0.29 1.11 -6.38
CA ALA A 16 1.54 1.01 -5.61
C ALA A 16 2.20 2.39 -5.43
N GLY A 17 2.10 3.26 -6.44
CA GLY A 17 2.59 4.63 -6.39
C GLY A 17 1.83 5.51 -5.40
N ASP A 18 0.50 5.42 -5.37
CA ASP A 18 -0.32 6.19 -4.42
C ASP A 18 0.00 5.81 -2.97
N ILE A 19 0.14 4.50 -2.74
CA ILE A 19 0.50 3.95 -1.42
C ILE A 19 1.91 4.40 -1.04
N ALA A 20 2.88 4.26 -1.93
CA ALA A 20 4.26 4.66 -1.68
C ALA A 20 4.40 6.15 -1.37
N LYS A 21 3.68 6.99 -2.13
CA LYS A 21 3.64 8.45 -1.90
C LYS A 21 3.07 8.75 -0.51
N CYS A 22 1.95 8.13 -0.16
CA CYS A 22 1.33 8.35 1.14
C CYS A 22 2.25 7.94 2.30
N ILE A 23 2.95 6.82 2.18
CA ILE A 23 3.90 6.36 3.21
C ILE A 23 5.04 7.37 3.40
N LYS A 24 5.57 7.91 2.30
CA LYS A 24 6.66 8.90 2.36
C LYS A 24 6.22 10.23 2.96
N GLU A 25 5.03 10.70 2.60
CA GLU A 25 4.51 12.00 3.07
C GLU A 25 4.16 11.97 4.56
N ASN A 26 3.72 10.82 5.09
CA ASN A 26 3.25 10.71 6.48
C ASN A 26 4.23 9.99 7.41
N SER A 27 5.33 9.44 6.89
CA SER A 27 6.40 8.81 7.69
C SER A 27 5.93 7.71 8.65
N PHE A 28 4.98 6.86 8.22
CA PHE A 28 4.44 5.80 9.07
C PHE A 28 5.53 4.85 9.59
N SER A 29 5.46 4.57 10.89
CA SER A 29 6.47 3.80 11.61
C SER A 29 6.19 2.29 11.60
N SER A 30 4.93 1.88 11.44
CA SER A 30 4.52 0.47 11.40
C SER A 30 3.48 0.21 10.30
N LEU A 31 3.28 -1.08 9.98
CA LEU A 31 2.22 -1.49 9.06
C LEU A 31 0.83 -1.23 9.65
N GLU A 32 0.68 -1.41 10.96
CA GLU A 32 -0.58 -1.20 11.69
C GLU A 32 -1.00 0.27 11.64
N GLU A 33 -0.05 1.19 11.88
CA GLU A 33 -0.27 2.64 11.73
C GLU A 33 -0.67 3.00 10.29
N LEU A 34 -0.06 2.36 9.30
CA LEU A 34 -0.44 2.51 7.89
C LEU A 34 -1.83 1.93 7.58
N LEU A 35 -2.28 0.88 8.26
CA LEU A 35 -3.60 0.29 7.98
C LEU A 35 -4.73 1.00 8.71
N GLU A 36 -4.45 1.61 9.87
CA GLU A 36 -5.39 2.37 10.69
C GLU A 36 -5.43 3.87 10.38
N ASN A 37 -4.57 4.35 9.47
CA ASN A 37 -4.52 5.76 9.14
C ASN A 37 -5.81 6.26 8.43
N GLU A 38 -6.20 7.50 8.72
CA GLU A 38 -7.35 8.16 8.07
C GLU A 38 -6.97 8.95 6.80
N VAL A 39 -5.67 9.16 6.56
CA VAL A 39 -5.15 10.01 5.47
C VAL A 39 -5.30 9.33 4.10
N CYS A 40 -5.01 8.02 4.07
CA CYS A 40 -5.04 7.14 2.93
C CYS A 40 -5.74 5.87 3.38
N PRO A 41 -7.06 5.76 3.17
CA PRO A 41 -7.85 4.66 3.68
C PRO A 41 -7.57 3.38 2.86
N MET A 42 -6.37 2.81 2.99
CA MET A 42 -5.93 1.65 2.19
C MET A 42 -6.62 0.34 2.62
N ALA A 43 -7.26 0.35 3.79
CA ALA A 43 -7.80 -0.80 4.49
C ALA A 43 -9.30 -0.67 4.86
N ASP A 44 -9.93 0.44 4.48
CA ASP A 44 -11.26 0.84 4.97
C ASP A 44 -12.41 0.10 4.26
N LYS A 45 -12.30 -0.12 2.94
CA LYS A 45 -13.41 -0.64 2.13
C LYS A 45 -13.40 -2.15 1.92
N CYS A 46 -12.25 -2.82 2.02
CA CYS A 46 -12.20 -4.27 1.97
C CYS A 46 -10.90 -4.85 2.56
N GLU A 47 -11.03 -6.00 3.23
CA GLU A 47 -9.92 -6.74 3.82
C GLU A 47 -8.95 -7.28 2.76
N SER A 48 -9.41 -7.53 1.53
CA SER A 48 -8.55 -7.97 0.42
C SER A 48 -7.41 -7.00 0.11
N CYS A 49 -7.53 -5.72 0.48
CA CYS A 49 -6.45 -4.76 0.34
C CYS A 49 -5.34 -4.95 1.39
N LYS A 50 -5.64 -5.50 2.57
CA LYS A 50 -4.69 -5.65 3.68
C LYS A 50 -3.65 -6.73 3.38
N ASP A 51 -4.09 -7.89 2.93
CA ASP A 51 -3.23 -9.09 2.95
C ASP A 51 -3.00 -9.74 1.58
N GLU A 52 -4.02 -9.84 0.73
CA GLU A 52 -3.98 -10.78 -0.40
C GLU A 52 -3.45 -10.17 -1.72
N GLY A 53 -3.55 -8.85 -1.92
CA GLY A 53 -3.26 -8.25 -3.22
C GLY A 53 -4.26 -8.71 -4.30
N PHE A 54 -4.44 -7.93 -5.36
CA PHE A 54 -5.55 -8.17 -6.30
C PHE A 54 -5.16 -8.94 -7.56
N ASN A 55 -3.95 -8.72 -8.09
CA ASN A 55 -3.59 -9.24 -9.42
C ASN A 55 -2.90 -10.61 -9.38
N ASN A 56 -2.82 -11.27 -8.21
CA ASN A 56 -2.02 -12.49 -7.99
C ASN A 56 -0.54 -12.36 -8.43
N ASP A 57 -0.03 -11.13 -8.43
CA ASP A 57 1.36 -10.77 -8.75
C ASP A 57 2.26 -10.74 -7.50
N GLY A 58 1.70 -11.03 -6.33
CA GLY A 58 2.37 -10.94 -5.03
C GLY A 58 2.54 -9.51 -4.53
N ILE A 59 1.95 -8.51 -5.19
CA ILE A 59 2.05 -7.10 -4.80
C ILE A 59 0.88 -6.74 -3.87
N ASN A 60 1.22 -6.48 -2.62
CA ASN A 60 0.28 -6.10 -1.55
C ASN A 60 0.80 -4.91 -0.73
N ILE A 61 -0.03 -4.36 0.17
CA ILE A 61 0.33 -3.22 1.03
C ILE A 61 1.60 -3.49 1.85
N PRO A 62 1.75 -4.66 2.53
CA PRO A 62 2.97 -4.98 3.28
C PRO A 62 4.24 -4.93 2.42
N LEU A 63 4.20 -5.45 1.19
CA LEU A 63 5.34 -5.43 0.28
C LEU A 63 5.72 -4.01 -0.12
N VAL A 64 4.73 -3.19 -0.51
CA VAL A 64 4.96 -1.79 -0.89
C VAL A 64 5.58 -1.02 0.29
N PHE A 65 5.06 -1.21 1.50
CA PHE A 65 5.61 -0.61 2.71
C PHE A 65 7.06 -1.00 2.98
N ALA A 66 7.38 -2.31 2.90
CA ALA A 66 8.74 -2.79 3.08
C ALA A 66 9.71 -2.23 2.02
N MET A 67 9.26 -2.08 0.78
CA MET A 67 10.08 -1.52 -0.31
C MET A 67 10.33 -0.02 -0.14
N VAL A 68 9.32 0.76 0.28
CA VAL A 68 9.50 2.17 0.62
C VAL A 68 10.50 2.33 1.76
N LYS A 69 10.39 1.52 2.83
CA LYS A 69 11.35 1.56 3.95
C LYS A 69 12.77 1.18 3.55
N LYS A 70 12.93 0.31 2.54
CA LYS A 70 14.24 -0.06 1.97
C LYS A 70 14.78 0.97 0.96
N GLY A 71 14.04 2.04 0.65
CA GLY A 71 14.41 3.03 -0.36
C GLY A 71 14.36 2.49 -1.80
N GLN A 72 13.56 1.46 -2.05
CA GLN A 72 13.42 0.81 -3.36
C GLN A 72 12.19 1.30 -4.16
N LEU A 73 11.41 2.19 -3.57
CA LEU A 73 10.25 2.89 -4.14
C LEU A 73 10.31 4.35 -3.74
#